data_AF-A0A949CQP9-F1
#
_entry.id   AF-A0A949CQP9-F1
#
_cell.length_a   1.000
_cell.length_b   1.000
_cell.length_c   1.000
_cell.angle_alpha   90.00
_cell.angle_beta   90.00
_cell.angle_gamma   90.00
#
_symmetry.space_group_name_H-M   'P 1'
#
loop_
_entity.id
_entity.type
_entity.pdbx_description
1 polymer ?
#
loop_
_entity_poly.entity_id
_entity_poly.type
_entity_poly.pdbx_seq_one_letter_code
_entity_poly.pdbx_strand_id
1 'polypeptide(L)'
;MAKKPVGNRETVEKELSELNSKAGDLMLRSYCESAFHLFGELRHRAKSENSLAYYSFATFFQMNLAQRLLRFETVRERAVELIAVFENEEQARKIEPELELETYDGLKYSMCACAYEVLAEATGDLEGFNSEGMQDCLTGGIEVCHRI
;
A
#
# COMPACT_ATOMS: atom_id res chain seq x y z
N MET A 1 -20.25 -17.80 -9.19
CA MET A 1 -19.87 -16.53 -8.51
C MET A 1 -21.11 -15.65 -8.44
N ALA A 2 -21.63 -15.40 -7.24
CA ALA A 2 -22.84 -14.59 -7.07
C ALA A 2 -22.46 -13.11 -7.21
N LYS A 3 -23.09 -12.40 -8.16
CA LYS A 3 -23.00 -10.93 -8.25
C LYS A 3 -23.53 -10.34 -6.94
N LYS A 4 -22.68 -9.65 -6.17
CA LYS A 4 -23.14 -8.87 -5.00
C LYS A 4 -24.21 -7.89 -5.48
N PRO A 5 -25.36 -7.78 -4.79
CA PRO A 5 -26.42 -6.86 -5.20
C PRO A 5 -25.88 -5.42 -5.22
N VAL A 6 -26.27 -4.64 -6.21
CA VAL A 6 -25.73 -3.29 -6.50
C VAL A 6 -25.75 -2.38 -5.26
N GLY A 7 -26.81 -2.44 -4.43
CA GLY A 7 -26.89 -1.67 -3.19
C GLY A 7 -25.90 -2.06 -2.08
N ASN A 8 -25.34 -3.27 -2.12
CA ASN A 8 -24.30 -3.69 -1.18
C ASN A 8 -22.94 -3.09 -1.56
N ARG A 9 -22.66 -2.93 -2.87
CA ARG A 9 -21.39 -2.38 -3.34
C ARG A 9 -21.26 -0.88 -3.02
N GLU A 10 -22.33 -0.11 -3.21
CA GLU A 10 -22.35 1.32 -2.83
C GLU A 10 -22.19 1.53 -1.32
N THR A 11 -22.76 0.62 -0.52
CA THR A 11 -22.61 0.67 0.95
C THR A 11 -21.17 0.39 1.36
N VAL A 12 -20.55 -0.65 0.81
CA VAL A 12 -19.16 -1.01 1.07
C VAL A 12 -18.20 0.10 0.66
N GLU A 13 -18.39 0.68 -0.53
CA GLU A 13 -17.56 1.77 -1.03
C GLU A 13 -17.61 2.98 -0.08
N LYS A 14 -18.80 3.33 0.38
CA LYS A 14 -18.99 4.40 1.36
C LYS A 14 -18.26 4.10 2.67
N GLU A 15 -18.35 2.87 3.18
CA GLU A 15 -17.68 2.47 4.42
C GLU A 15 -16.16 2.51 4.32
N LEU A 16 -15.58 2.03 3.20
CA LEU A 16 -14.15 2.11 2.94
C LEU A 16 -13.68 3.56 2.83
N SER A 17 -14.45 4.40 2.12
CA SER A 17 -14.18 5.83 1.98
C SER A 17 -14.22 6.57 3.32
N GLU A 18 -15.22 6.30 4.16
CA GLU A 18 -15.33 6.88 5.50
C GLU A 18 -14.16 6.46 6.40
N LEU A 19 -13.75 5.19 6.34
CA LEU A 19 -12.61 4.68 7.11
C LEU A 19 -11.29 5.32 6.65
N ASN A 20 -11.09 5.44 5.34
CA ASN A 20 -9.95 6.14 4.75
C ASN A 20 -9.88 7.61 5.17
N SER A 21 -11.01 8.30 5.13
CA SER A 21 -11.12 9.70 5.56
C SER A 21 -10.76 9.88 7.04
N LYS A 22 -11.34 9.04 7.92
CA LYS A 22 -11.02 9.07 9.37
C LYS A 22 -9.54 8.79 9.65
N ALA A 23 -8.94 7.84 8.94
CA ALA A 23 -7.52 7.54 9.08
C ALA A 23 -6.65 8.73 8.62
N GLY A 24 -7.02 9.36 7.50
CA GLY A 24 -6.39 10.58 7.00
C GLY A 24 -6.45 11.75 8.00
N ASP A 25 -7.61 11.99 8.61
CA ASP A 25 -7.78 13.04 9.63
C ASP A 25 -6.87 12.82 10.84
N LEU A 26 -6.74 11.58 11.31
CA LEU A 26 -5.82 11.24 12.40
C LEU A 26 -4.36 11.47 11.99
N MET A 27 -4.00 11.10 10.77
CA MET A 27 -2.66 11.32 10.23
C MET A 27 -2.31 12.81 10.13
N LEU A 28 -3.24 13.65 9.63
CA LEU A 28 -3.08 15.11 9.55
C LEU A 28 -2.88 15.74 10.94
N ARG A 29 -3.54 15.19 11.96
CA ARG A 29 -3.39 15.61 13.36
C ARG A 29 -2.21 14.94 14.08
N SER A 30 -1.38 14.18 13.36
CA SER A 30 -0.21 13.47 13.87
C SER A 30 -0.49 12.40 14.94
N TYR A 31 -1.72 11.87 15.01
CA TYR A 31 -2.03 10.67 15.80
C TYR A 31 -1.56 9.41 15.07
N CYS A 32 -0.24 9.26 14.93
CA CYS A 32 0.39 8.27 14.05
C CYS A 32 -0.01 6.83 14.39
N GLU A 33 -0.03 6.48 15.68
CA GLU A 33 -0.44 5.13 16.14
C GLU A 33 -1.89 4.82 15.77
N SER A 34 -2.81 5.75 16.08
CA SER A 34 -4.24 5.55 15.80
C SER A 34 -4.52 5.52 14.29
N ALA A 35 -3.85 6.37 13.51
CA ALA A 35 -3.93 6.34 12.05
C ALA A 35 -3.38 5.02 11.50
N PHE A 36 -2.26 4.52 12.02
CA PHE A 36 -1.65 3.25 11.62
C PHE A 36 -2.63 2.08 11.81
N HIS A 37 -3.35 2.05 12.93
CA HIS A 37 -4.36 1.04 13.20
C HIS A 37 -5.56 1.15 12.26
N LEU A 38 -6.10 2.36 12.01
CA LEU A 38 -7.23 2.53 11.10
C LEU A 38 -6.88 2.19 9.65
N PHE A 39 -5.68 2.54 9.17
CA PHE A 39 -5.22 2.08 7.86
C PHE A 39 -5.02 0.56 7.83
N GLY A 40 -4.63 -0.07 8.95
CA GLY A 40 -4.61 -1.54 9.06
C GLY A 40 -5.98 -2.20 8.92
N GLU A 41 -7.00 -1.61 9.55
CA GLU A 41 -8.39 -2.05 9.40
C GLU A 41 -8.87 -1.86 7.96
N LEU A 42 -8.60 -0.70 7.36
CA LEU A 42 -8.94 -0.40 5.98
C LEU A 42 -8.30 -1.40 5.02
N ARG A 43 -7.02 -1.72 5.21
CA ARG A 43 -6.29 -2.72 4.40
C ARG A 43 -6.96 -4.09 4.50
N HIS A 44 -7.31 -4.54 5.71
CA HIS A 44 -7.95 -5.84 5.90
C HIS A 44 -9.33 -5.88 5.23
N ARG A 45 -10.15 -4.85 5.43
CA ARG A 45 -11.50 -4.76 4.87
C ARG A 45 -11.49 -4.58 3.35
N ALA A 46 -10.61 -3.76 2.81
CA ALA A 46 -10.44 -3.58 1.37
C ALA A 46 -10.08 -4.90 0.69
N LYS A 47 -9.24 -5.73 1.33
CA LYS A 47 -8.93 -7.07 0.82
C LYS A 47 -10.14 -8.00 0.81
N SER A 48 -10.96 -8.02 1.87
CA SER A 48 -12.16 -8.87 1.91
C SER A 48 -13.25 -8.40 0.93
N GLU A 49 -13.25 -7.11 0.62
CA GLU A 49 -14.21 -6.50 -0.29
C GLU A 49 -13.72 -6.40 -1.75
N ASN A 50 -12.52 -6.90 -2.02
CA ASN A 50 -11.87 -6.91 -3.33
C ASN A 50 -11.67 -5.51 -3.93
N SER A 51 -11.24 -4.54 -3.12
CA SER A 51 -10.87 -3.20 -3.59
C SER A 51 -9.35 -3.03 -3.58
N LEU A 52 -8.73 -3.10 -4.75
CA LEU A 52 -7.28 -2.92 -4.88
C LEU A 52 -6.86 -1.49 -4.53
N ALA A 53 -7.65 -0.49 -4.94
CA ALA A 53 -7.34 0.91 -4.69
C ALA A 53 -7.22 1.20 -3.19
N TYR A 54 -8.26 0.90 -2.40
CA TYR A 54 -8.21 1.11 -0.96
C TYR A 54 -7.18 0.23 -0.27
N TYR A 55 -6.96 -1.00 -0.75
CA TYR A 55 -5.90 -1.85 -0.23
C TYR A 55 -4.53 -1.21 -0.42
N SER A 56 -4.26 -0.68 -1.62
CA SER A 56 -2.99 -0.06 -1.98
C SER A 56 -2.75 1.20 -1.17
N PHE A 57 -3.74 2.10 -1.09
CA PHE A 57 -3.65 3.32 -0.26
C PHE A 57 -3.42 2.99 1.21
N ALA A 58 -4.21 2.06 1.76
CA ALA A 58 -4.09 1.68 3.16
C ALA A 58 -2.72 1.08 3.48
N THR A 59 -2.20 0.22 2.60
CA THR A 59 -0.87 -0.38 2.76
C THR A 59 0.23 0.69 2.66
N PHE A 60 0.09 1.63 1.72
CA PHE A 60 1.05 2.73 1.53
C PHE A 60 1.10 3.67 2.74
N PHE A 61 -0.05 4.12 3.25
CA PHE A 61 -0.07 4.97 4.44
C PHE A 61 0.34 4.22 5.71
N GLN A 62 -0.01 2.93 5.82
CA GLN A 62 0.46 2.10 6.93
C GLN A 62 1.99 1.95 6.94
N MET A 63 2.61 1.81 5.77
CA MET A 63 4.06 1.79 5.59
C MET A 63 4.70 3.11 6.06
N ASN A 64 4.22 4.25 5.56
CA ASN A 64 4.73 5.57 5.94
C ASN A 64 4.57 5.86 7.45
N LEU A 65 3.43 5.47 8.04
CA LEU A 65 3.20 5.64 9.47
C LEU A 65 4.07 4.71 10.31
N ALA A 66 4.34 3.49 9.85
CA ALA A 66 5.27 2.59 10.52
C ALA A 66 6.67 3.21 10.61
N GLN A 67 7.12 3.90 9.55
CA GLN A 67 8.40 4.60 9.54
C GLN A 67 8.45 5.71 10.58
N ARG A 68 7.38 6.53 10.68
CA ARG A 68 7.24 7.57 11.72
C ARG A 68 7.20 7.01 13.15
N LEU A 69 6.79 5.75 13.29
CA LEU A 69 6.75 5.02 14.57
C LEU A 69 8.03 4.20 14.83
N LEU A 70 9.05 4.32 13.97
CA LEU A 70 10.32 3.58 14.04
C LEU A 70 10.13 2.05 14.03
N ARG A 71 9.13 1.56 13.28
CA ARG A 71 8.81 0.15 13.11
C ARG A 71 9.34 -0.38 11.77
N PHE A 72 10.66 -0.35 11.60
CA PHE A 72 11.29 -0.57 10.29
C PHE A 72 11.05 -1.97 9.70
N GLU A 73 10.91 -3.01 10.52
CA GLU A 73 10.51 -4.33 10.01
C GLU A 73 9.11 -4.27 9.37
N THR A 74 8.17 -3.58 10.00
CA THR A 74 6.83 -3.36 9.45
C THR A 74 6.88 -2.54 8.17
N VAL A 75 7.74 -1.51 8.10
CA VAL A 75 7.95 -0.73 6.87
C VAL A 75 8.36 -1.65 5.73
N ARG A 76 9.42 -2.45 5.95
CA ARG A 76 9.94 -3.43 4.98
C ARG A 76 8.86 -4.41 4.53
N GLU A 77 8.11 -4.98 5.46
CA GLU A 77 7.01 -5.90 5.13
C GLU A 77 5.94 -5.26 4.23
N ARG A 78 5.49 -4.03 4.56
CA ARG A 78 4.47 -3.34 3.77
C ARG A 78 4.99 -2.91 2.40
N ALA A 79 6.24 -2.48 2.33
CA ALA A 79 6.88 -2.09 1.08
C ALA A 79 7.01 -3.27 0.12
N VAL A 80 7.55 -4.41 0.59
CA VAL A 80 7.64 -5.65 -0.21
C VAL A 80 6.26 -6.11 -0.67
N GLU A 81 5.25 -6.01 0.19
CA GLU A 81 3.89 -6.37 -0.16
C GLU A 81 3.31 -5.50 -1.28
N LEU A 82 3.49 -4.17 -1.22
CA LEU A 82 3.07 -3.26 -2.29
C LEU A 82 3.81 -3.50 -3.59
N ILE A 83 5.14 -3.67 -3.52
CA ILE A 83 5.97 -3.98 -4.69
C ILE A 83 5.47 -5.26 -5.36
N ALA A 84 5.18 -6.32 -4.58
CA ALA A 84 4.65 -7.56 -5.12
C ALA A 84 3.30 -7.38 -5.82
N VAL A 85 2.45 -6.47 -5.33
CA VAL A 85 1.17 -6.14 -5.97
C VAL A 85 1.36 -5.35 -7.28
N PHE A 86 2.32 -4.43 -7.35
CA PHE A 86 2.53 -3.56 -8.52
C PHE A 86 3.44 -4.15 -9.60
N GLU A 87 4.35 -5.05 -9.24
CA GLU A 87 5.25 -5.72 -10.18
C GLU A 87 4.66 -7.04 -10.71
N ASN A 88 3.55 -7.52 -10.14
CA ASN A 88 2.88 -8.73 -10.57
C ASN A 88 1.34 -8.59 -10.54
N GLU A 89 0.75 -8.45 -11.73
CA GLU A 89 -0.70 -8.36 -11.93
C GLU A 89 -1.46 -9.54 -11.29
N GLU A 90 -0.90 -10.75 -11.28
CA GLU A 90 -1.56 -11.90 -10.64
C GLU A 90 -1.72 -11.70 -9.14
N GLN A 91 -0.80 -10.99 -8.48
CA GLN A 91 -0.94 -10.65 -7.05
C GLN A 91 -2.01 -9.58 -6.85
N ALA A 92 -2.11 -8.60 -7.75
CA ALA A 92 -3.19 -7.62 -7.74
C ALA A 92 -4.57 -8.29 -7.95
N ARG A 93 -4.66 -9.25 -8.88
CA ARG A 93 -5.90 -10.01 -9.14
C ARG A 93 -6.33 -10.93 -8.00
N LYS A 94 -5.41 -11.32 -7.10
CA LYS A 94 -5.79 -12.00 -5.85
C LYS A 94 -6.56 -11.10 -4.89
N ILE A 95 -6.41 -9.78 -5.03
CA ILE A 95 -7.17 -8.79 -4.27
C ILE A 95 -8.42 -8.40 -5.05
N GLU A 96 -8.29 -7.99 -6.31
CA GLU A 96 -9.41 -7.59 -7.16
C GLU A 96 -9.46 -8.45 -8.43
N PRO A 97 -10.26 -9.54 -8.46
CA PRO A 97 -10.25 -10.48 -9.60
C PRO A 97 -10.62 -9.82 -10.94
N GLU A 98 -11.58 -8.90 -10.90
CA GLU A 98 -12.09 -8.15 -12.05
C GLU A 98 -11.32 -6.82 -12.24
N LEU A 99 -10.01 -6.85 -12.00
CA LEU A 99 -9.14 -5.67 -12.04
C LEU A 99 -9.23 -4.94 -13.39
N GLU A 100 -9.51 -3.64 -13.29
CA GLU A 100 -9.47 -2.68 -14.38
C GLU A 100 -8.03 -2.15 -14.53
N LEU A 101 -7.45 -2.32 -15.73
CA LEU A 101 -6.01 -2.12 -15.94
C LEU A 101 -5.61 -0.65 -15.90
N GLU A 102 -6.46 0.28 -16.35
CA GLU A 102 -6.16 1.72 -16.31
C GLU A 102 -6.02 2.20 -14.86
N THR A 103 -6.93 1.78 -13.99
CA THR A 103 -6.87 2.04 -12.54
C THR A 103 -5.62 1.42 -11.92
N TYR A 104 -5.28 0.19 -12.30
CA TYR A 104 -4.09 -0.49 -11.80
C TYR A 104 -2.80 0.25 -12.18
N ASP A 105 -2.67 0.62 -13.45
CA ASP A 105 -1.52 1.36 -13.97
C ASP A 105 -1.40 2.73 -13.30
N GLY A 106 -2.53 3.41 -13.04
CA GLY A 106 -2.56 4.67 -12.29
C GLY A 106 -2.06 4.53 -10.85
N LEU A 107 -2.43 3.44 -10.16
CA LEU A 107 -1.93 3.14 -8.81
C LEU A 107 -0.42 2.83 -8.84
N LYS A 108 0.02 2.02 -9.80
CA LYS A 108 1.42 1.66 -9.99
C LYS A 108 2.29 2.89 -10.25
N TYR A 109 1.87 3.74 -11.19
CA TYR A 109 2.55 5.00 -11.51
C TYR A 109 2.68 5.91 -10.27
N SER A 110 1.64 5.95 -9.44
CA SER A 110 1.60 6.84 -8.28
C SER A 110 2.40 6.36 -7.07
N MET A 111 2.59 5.04 -6.90
CA MET A 111 3.09 4.48 -5.63
C MET A 111 4.25 3.49 -5.76
N CYS A 112 4.51 2.88 -6.92
CA CYS A 112 5.48 1.78 -7.02
C CYS A 112 6.91 2.23 -6.71
N ALA A 113 7.38 3.31 -7.35
CA ALA A 113 8.72 3.85 -7.11
C ALA A 113 8.93 4.25 -5.64
N CYS A 114 7.92 4.89 -5.02
CA CYS A 114 7.97 5.27 -3.61
C CYS A 114 8.04 4.05 -2.67
N ALA A 115 7.42 2.92 -3.03
CA ALA A 115 7.54 1.70 -2.24
C ALA A 115 8.98 1.16 -2.24
N TYR A 116 9.69 1.25 -3.37
CA TYR A 116 11.12 0.89 -3.44
C TYR A 116 12.02 1.85 -2.64
N GLU A 117 11.76 3.16 -2.73
CA GLU A 117 12.49 4.16 -1.94
C GLU A 117 12.35 3.89 -0.44
N VAL A 118 11.12 3.71 0.04
CA VAL A 118 10.85 3.45 1.46
C VAL A 118 11.41 2.09 1.91
N LEU A 119 11.42 1.09 1.01
CA LEU A 119 12.10 -0.19 1.28
C LEU A 119 13.62 0.00 1.43
N ALA A 120 14.25 0.81 0.58
CA ALA A 120 15.67 1.11 0.65
C ALA A 120 16.02 1.82 1.97
N GLU A 121 15.24 2.82 2.36
CA GLU A 121 15.43 3.53 3.64
C GLU A 121 15.29 2.58 4.84
N ALA A 122 14.21 1.78 4.90
CA ALA A 122 14.02 0.81 5.97
C ALA A 122 15.13 -0.24 6.03
N THR A 123 15.66 -0.65 4.87
CA THR A 123 16.81 -1.55 4.79
C THR A 123 18.07 -0.85 5.31
N GLY A 124 18.27 0.43 5.00
CA GLY A 124 19.33 1.26 5.56
C GLY A 124 19.26 1.40 7.08
N ASP A 125 18.06 1.60 7.64
CA ASP A 125 17.83 1.68 9.08
C ASP A 125 18.09 0.35 9.81
N LEU A 126 17.79 -0.79 9.16
CA LEU A 126 17.96 -2.12 9.74
C LEU A 126 19.37 -2.71 9.56
N GLU A 127 19.98 -2.49 8.40
CA GLU A 127 21.18 -3.21 7.94
C GLU A 127 22.35 -2.27 7.61
N GLY A 128 22.11 -0.96 7.64
CA GLY A 128 23.08 0.10 7.36
C GLY A 128 22.95 0.67 5.95
N PHE A 129 23.17 1.99 5.83
CA PHE A 129 22.99 2.75 4.57
C PHE A 129 24.00 2.42 3.45
N ASN A 130 25.02 1.60 3.75
CA ASN A 130 25.97 1.09 2.75
C ASN A 130 25.79 -0.42 2.51
N SER A 131 24.70 -1.01 2.98
CA SER A 131 24.39 -2.43 2.75
C SER A 131 24.10 -2.70 1.28
N GLU A 132 24.43 -3.92 0.83
CA GLU A 132 24.09 -4.41 -0.51
C GLU A 132 22.58 -4.38 -0.73
N GLY A 133 21.79 -4.81 0.26
CA GLY A 133 20.33 -4.81 0.18
C GLY A 133 19.72 -3.42 -0.05
N MET A 134 20.27 -2.35 0.55
CA MET A 134 19.80 -0.99 0.26
C MET A 134 20.08 -0.60 -1.20
N GLN A 135 21.26 -0.93 -1.73
CA GLN A 135 21.62 -0.63 -3.12
C GLN A 135 20.71 -1.39 -4.10
N ASP A 136 20.43 -2.66 -3.83
CA ASP A 136 19.51 -3.47 -4.62
C ASP A 136 18.10 -2.84 -4.68
N CYS A 137 17.61 -2.35 -3.54
CA CYS A 137 16.31 -1.67 -3.49
C CYS A 137 16.29 -0.37 -4.32
N LEU A 138 17.36 0.43 -4.25
CA LEU A 138 17.49 1.65 -5.06
C LEU A 138 17.54 1.33 -6.56
N THR A 139 18.32 0.32 -6.95
CA THR A 139 18.37 -0.14 -8.34
C THR A 139 16.99 -0.59 -8.83
N GLY A 140 16.27 -1.37 -8.02
CA GLY A 140 14.89 -1.74 -8.33
C GLY A 140 13.97 -0.54 -8.55
N GLY A 141 14.04 0.47 -7.68
CA GLY A 141 13.25 1.71 -7.84
C GLY A 141 13.61 2.49 -9.11
N ILE A 142 14.89 2.60 -9.45
CA ILE A 142 15.35 3.26 -10.69
C ILE A 142 14.84 2.53 -11.92
N GLU A 143 14.92 1.20 -11.94
CA GLU A 143 14.40 0.40 -13.05
C GLU A 143 12.90 0.57 -13.23
N VAL A 144 12.14 0.63 -12.14
CA VAL A 144 10.71 0.94 -12.18
C VAL A 144 10.48 2.29 -12.83
N CYS A 145 11.17 3.35 -12.40
CA CYS A 145 11.03 4.69 -12.99
C CYS A 145 11.33 4.75 -14.50
N HIS A 146 12.16 3.85 -15.03
CA HIS A 146 12.41 3.78 -16.49
C HIS A 146 11.30 3.06 -17.27
N ARG A 147 10.44 2.30 -16.60
CA ARG A 147 9.39 1.48 -17.23
C ARG A 147 8.01 2.14 -17.23
N ILE A 148 7.73 3.05 -16.29
CA ILE A 148 6.43 3.71 -16.12
C ILE A 148 6.44 5.12 -16.70
#